data_AF-A0A672V9V4-F1
#
_entry.id   AF-A0A672V9V4-F1
#
_cell.length_a   1.000
_cell.length_b   1.000
_cell.length_c   1.000
_cell.angle_alpha   90.00
_cell.angle_beta   90.00
_cell.angle_gamma   90.00
#
_symmetry.space_group_name_H-M   'P 1'
#
loop_
_entity.id
_entity.type
_entity.pdbx_description
1 polymer ?
#
loop_
_entity_poly.entity_id
_entity_poly.type
_entity_poly.pdbx_seq_one_letter_code
_entity_poly.pdbx_strand_id
1 'polypeptide(L)'
;MDAFQHQLLTLIGGLICFCVLVKCIRFMKYIFPHTWSAVPQTFFRSMGEWAGKGNFFLAKRGLNVVMISRTLEKLQRVASEVEQTTGQKVKVIEADFTKNSVYKNIEENLQGLDIGVLVNNVGMLHNPLPCRFLNGSDIDESLVNCNIISVTKVCDARACMLHLRKGLILNLSSGLGTFPCPLYTMYSASKAFISTFSKALQAEYKAKGIIIQVVTPYGVSTPMTRYQKPGFITKTAEEFVSESLEYVTFGDEVFGCLAHEMLVIEFDSA
;
A
#
# COMPACT_ATOMS: atom_id res chain seq x y z
N MET A 1 -23.40 15.65 49.00
CA MET A 1 -22.22 15.65 48.10
C MET A 1 -22.12 14.31 47.36
N ASP A 2 -22.48 13.21 48.02
CA ASP A 2 -22.34 11.83 47.52
C ASP A 2 -23.22 11.47 46.31
N ALA A 3 -24.47 11.95 46.23
CA ALA A 3 -25.36 11.62 45.12
C ALA A 3 -24.87 12.17 43.76
N PHE A 4 -24.30 13.38 43.77
CA PHE A 4 -23.70 13.99 42.59
C PHE A 4 -22.43 13.24 42.15
N GLN A 5 -21.59 12.82 43.10
CA GLN A 5 -20.39 12.02 42.81
C GLN A 5 -20.74 10.65 42.23
N HIS A 6 -21.77 9.98 42.76
CA HIS A 6 -22.25 8.71 42.19
C HIS A 6 -22.78 8.87 40.77
N GLN A 7 -23.64 9.86 40.51
CA GLN A 7 -24.16 10.12 39.17
C GLN A 7 -23.03 10.44 38.17
N LEU A 8 -22.05 11.24 38.58
CA LEU A 8 -20.89 11.58 37.77
C LEU A 8 -20.05 10.33 37.43
N LEU A 9 -19.77 9.47 38.41
CA LEU A 9 -19.01 8.23 38.19
C LEU A 9 -19.76 7.26 37.27
N THR A 10 -21.07 7.12 37.41
CA THR A 10 -21.89 6.27 36.53
C THR A 10 -21.90 6.81 35.09
N LEU A 11 -22.02 8.12 34.89
CA LEU A 11 -21.96 8.74 33.57
C LEU A 11 -20.58 8.54 32.92
N ILE A 12 -19.50 8.78 33.65
CA ILE A 12 -18.12 8.58 33.16
C ILE A 12 -17.90 7.10 32.82
N GLY A 13 -18.30 6.18 33.71
CA GLY A 13 -18.19 4.74 33.47
C GLY A 13 -18.97 4.29 32.23
N GLY A 14 -20.21 4.77 32.07
CA GLY A 14 -21.03 4.50 30.89
C GLY A 14 -20.39 5.03 29.60
N LEU A 15 -19.81 6.23 29.64
CA LEU A 15 -19.11 6.81 28.50
C LEU A 15 -17.86 6.01 28.13
N ILE A 16 -17.07 5.57 29.11
CA ILE A 16 -15.89 4.71 28.89
C ILE A 16 -16.31 3.38 28.27
N CYS A 17 -17.31 2.69 28.84
CA CYS A 17 -17.82 1.43 28.30
C CYS A 17 -18.33 1.60 26.86
N PHE A 18 -19.04 2.68 26.55
CA PHE A 18 -19.49 2.98 25.21
C PHE A 18 -18.31 3.20 24.24
N CYS A 19 -17.31 3.98 24.65
CA CYS A 19 -16.10 4.20 23.86
C CYS A 19 -15.33 2.89 23.59
N VAL A 20 -15.21 2.01 24.59
CA VAL A 20 -14.59 0.68 24.44
C VAL A 20 -15.41 -0.18 23.48
N LEU A 21 -16.73 -0.21 23.61
CA LEU A 21 -17.60 -0.96 22.72
C LEU A 21 -17.46 -0.50 21.26
N VAL A 22 -17.43 0.81 21.01
CA VAL A 22 -17.20 1.37 19.67
C VAL A 22 -15.84 0.95 19.13
N LYS A 23 -14.79 0.93 19.95
CA LYS A 23 -13.47 0.41 19.57
C LYS A 23 -13.52 -1.09 19.23
N CYS A 24 -14.19 -1.91 20.04
CA CYS A 24 -14.37 -3.34 19.78
C CYS A 24 -15.12 -3.59 18.46
N ILE A 25 -16.21 -2.86 18.19
CA ILE A 25 -16.96 -2.99 16.93
C ILE A 25 -16.09 -2.58 15.73
N ARG A 26 -15.29 -1.51 15.85
CA ARG A 26 -14.33 -1.12 14.81
C ARG A 26 -13.29 -2.21 14.59
N PHE A 27 -12.75 -2.80 15.66
CA PHE A 27 -11.78 -3.90 15.59
C PHE A 27 -12.36 -5.15 14.91
N MET A 28 -13.61 -5.50 15.22
CA MET A 28 -14.31 -6.64 14.62
C MET A 28 -14.37 -6.58 13.08
N LYS A 29 -14.37 -5.37 12.50
CA LYS A 29 -14.31 -5.19 11.04
C LYS A 29 -13.04 -5.78 10.44
N TYR A 30 -11.90 -5.64 11.13
CA TYR A 30 -10.62 -6.15 10.67
C TYR A 30 -10.50 -7.67 10.84
N ILE A 31 -11.19 -8.27 11.83
CA ILE A 31 -11.21 -9.73 12.00
C ILE A 31 -12.04 -10.41 10.90
N PHE A 32 -13.17 -9.79 10.51
CA PHE A 32 -14.11 -10.36 9.56
C PHE A 32 -14.28 -9.46 8.32
N PRO A 33 -13.21 -9.26 7.51
CA PRO A 33 -13.26 -8.32 6.41
C PRO A 33 -14.35 -8.68 5.39
N HIS A 34 -14.52 -9.99 5.12
CA HIS A 34 -15.56 -10.48 4.22
C HIS A 34 -16.99 -10.12 4.65
N THR A 35 -17.24 -9.94 5.95
CA THR A 35 -18.58 -9.58 6.44
C THR A 35 -18.87 -8.08 6.36
N TRP A 36 -17.82 -7.25 6.44
CA TRP A 36 -18.01 -5.81 6.67
C TRP A 36 -17.75 -4.96 5.43
N SER A 37 -16.82 -5.35 4.56
CA SER A 37 -16.45 -4.54 3.40
C SER A 37 -15.81 -5.36 2.27
N ALA A 38 -16.33 -6.58 2.04
CA ALA A 38 -15.99 -7.38 0.87
C ALA A 38 -16.28 -6.61 -0.42
N VAL A 39 -15.22 -6.26 -1.14
CA VAL A 39 -15.38 -5.71 -2.49
C VAL A 39 -15.88 -6.84 -3.43
N PRO A 40 -16.91 -6.59 -4.25
CA PRO A 40 -17.34 -7.56 -5.26
C PRO A 40 -16.18 -7.97 -6.17
N GLN A 41 -16.20 -9.18 -6.73
CA GLN A 41 -15.16 -9.61 -7.68
C GLN A 41 -15.02 -8.66 -8.88
N THR A 42 -16.13 -8.02 -9.28
CA THR A 42 -16.18 -7.04 -10.37
C THR A 42 -15.63 -5.67 -10.00
N PHE A 43 -15.35 -5.40 -8.72
CA PHE A 43 -14.91 -4.09 -8.22
C PHE A 43 -13.66 -3.60 -8.94
N PHE A 44 -12.64 -4.44 -9.05
CA PHE A 44 -11.38 -4.05 -9.69
C PHE A 44 -11.58 -3.70 -11.17
N ARG A 45 -12.37 -4.50 -11.90
CA ARG A 45 -12.75 -4.21 -13.30
C ARG A 45 -13.61 -2.96 -13.44
N SER A 46 -14.42 -2.63 -12.43
CA SER A 46 -15.25 -1.43 -12.46
C SER A 46 -14.42 -0.13 -12.44
N MET A 47 -13.20 -0.19 -11.89
CA MET A 47 -12.29 0.96 -11.83
C MET A 47 -11.64 1.27 -13.18
N GLY A 48 -11.45 0.28 -14.05
CA GLY A 48 -10.89 0.40 -15.41
C GLY A 48 -10.40 -0.95 -15.92
N GLU A 49 -9.86 -0.99 -17.13
CA GLU A 49 -9.41 -2.24 -17.77
C GLU A 49 -8.01 -2.70 -17.34
N TRP A 50 -7.14 -1.76 -16.97
CA TRP A 50 -5.73 -2.03 -16.68
C TRP A 50 -5.33 -1.69 -15.24
N ALA A 51 -4.44 -2.51 -14.68
CA ALA A 51 -3.68 -2.21 -13.48
C ALA A 51 -2.27 -1.71 -13.82
N GLY A 52 -1.97 -0.46 -13.52
CA GLY A 52 -0.63 0.12 -13.56
C GLY A 52 0.26 -0.43 -12.44
N LYS A 53 1.45 -0.92 -12.81
CA LYS A 53 2.38 -1.62 -11.88
C LYS A 53 1.69 -2.80 -11.18
N GLY A 54 0.79 -3.47 -11.90
CA GLY A 54 -0.01 -4.60 -11.42
C GLY A 54 0.79 -5.89 -11.28
N ASN A 55 0.20 -6.86 -10.58
CA ASN A 55 0.77 -8.19 -10.38
C ASN A 55 -0.22 -9.27 -10.82
N PHE A 56 0.21 -10.52 -10.73
CA PHE A 56 -0.59 -11.70 -11.07
C PHE A 56 -1.96 -11.78 -10.37
N PHE A 57 -2.10 -11.25 -9.14
CA PHE A 57 -3.36 -11.29 -8.39
C PHE A 57 -4.42 -10.32 -8.93
N LEU A 58 -4.00 -9.19 -9.52
CA LEU A 58 -4.91 -8.28 -10.22
C LEU A 58 -5.31 -8.85 -11.59
N ALA A 59 -4.41 -9.58 -12.26
CA ALA A 59 -4.75 -10.33 -13.45
C ALA A 59 -5.79 -11.43 -13.17
N LYS A 60 -5.65 -12.17 -12.06
CA LYS A 60 -6.68 -13.12 -11.58
C LYS A 60 -8.02 -12.45 -11.26
N ARG A 61 -8.01 -11.18 -10.88
CA ARG A 61 -9.22 -10.34 -10.70
C ARG A 61 -9.73 -9.75 -12.02
N GLY A 62 -9.12 -10.15 -13.14
CA GLY A 62 -9.59 -9.90 -14.48
C GLY A 62 -9.18 -8.55 -15.06
N LEU A 63 -8.11 -7.93 -14.53
CA LEU A 63 -7.50 -6.74 -15.12
C LEU A 63 -6.35 -7.14 -16.06
N ASN A 64 -6.19 -6.40 -17.15
CA ASN A 64 -4.91 -6.40 -17.85
C ASN A 64 -3.85 -5.75 -16.94
N VAL A 65 -2.58 -6.12 -17.04
CA VAL A 65 -1.55 -5.61 -16.11
C VAL A 65 -0.38 -4.97 -16.85
N VAL A 66 0.01 -3.79 -16.40
CA VAL A 66 1.27 -3.17 -16.80
C VAL A 66 2.32 -3.51 -15.75
N MET A 67 3.36 -4.24 -16.13
CA MET A 67 4.47 -4.59 -15.25
C MET A 67 5.68 -3.70 -15.53
N ILE A 68 6.20 -3.07 -14.49
CA ILE A 68 7.32 -2.13 -14.59
C ILE A 68 8.44 -2.56 -13.64
N SER A 69 9.63 -2.82 -14.18
CA SER A 69 10.82 -3.18 -13.39
C SER A 69 12.10 -2.94 -14.22
N ARG A 70 13.26 -3.14 -13.60
CA ARG A 70 14.59 -2.92 -14.19
C ARG A 70 15.15 -4.13 -14.96
N THR A 71 14.52 -5.29 -14.86
CA THR A 71 15.04 -6.55 -15.42
C THR A 71 14.04 -7.08 -16.43
N LEU A 72 14.26 -6.73 -17.69
CA LEU A 72 13.33 -7.01 -18.79
C LEU A 72 13.08 -8.51 -18.97
N GLU A 73 14.12 -9.34 -18.90
CA GLU A 73 13.98 -10.79 -19.13
C GLU A 73 13.11 -11.44 -18.04
N LYS A 74 13.29 -11.01 -16.78
CA LYS A 74 12.46 -11.49 -15.67
C LYS A 74 11.01 -11.04 -15.83
N LEU A 75 10.79 -9.80 -16.28
CA LEU A 75 9.45 -9.28 -16.55
C LEU A 75 8.75 -10.06 -17.66
N GLN A 76 9.44 -10.29 -18.79
CA GLN A 76 8.87 -11.02 -19.93
C GLN A 76 8.47 -12.44 -19.55
N ARG A 77 9.30 -13.14 -18.76
CA ARG A 77 8.94 -14.48 -18.27
C ARG A 77 7.68 -14.47 -17.42
N VAL A 78 7.59 -13.55 -16.45
CA VAL A 78 6.42 -13.43 -15.57
C VAL A 78 5.19 -12.99 -16.35
N ALA A 79 5.37 -12.10 -17.34
CA ALA A 79 4.30 -11.67 -18.23
C ALA A 79 3.70 -12.87 -18.96
N SER A 80 4.52 -13.68 -19.63
CA SER A 80 4.05 -14.89 -20.33
C SER A 80 3.30 -15.85 -19.40
N GLU A 81 3.78 -16.05 -18.17
CA GLU A 81 3.11 -16.89 -17.18
C GLU A 81 1.72 -16.35 -16.79
N VAL A 82 1.61 -15.03 -16.58
CA VAL A 82 0.35 -14.36 -16.28
C VAL A 82 -0.62 -14.48 -17.44
N GLU A 83 -0.17 -14.20 -18.67
CA GLU A 83 -1.01 -14.29 -19.87
C GLU A 83 -1.53 -15.71 -20.08
N GLN A 84 -0.66 -16.73 -19.96
CA GLN A 84 -1.04 -18.14 -20.11
C GLN A 84 -2.02 -18.61 -19.03
N THR A 85 -1.85 -18.15 -17.79
CA THR A 85 -2.66 -18.63 -16.66
C THR A 85 -4.00 -17.91 -16.53
N THR A 86 -4.05 -16.63 -16.91
CA THR A 86 -5.23 -15.77 -16.66
C THR A 86 -5.96 -15.32 -17.92
N GLY A 87 -5.33 -15.46 -19.10
CA GLY A 87 -5.84 -14.94 -20.37
C GLY A 87 -5.89 -13.40 -20.45
N GLN A 88 -5.38 -12.69 -19.45
CA GLN A 88 -5.30 -11.22 -19.46
C GLN A 88 -4.06 -10.77 -20.23
N LYS A 89 -4.09 -9.56 -20.79
CA LYS A 89 -2.94 -8.98 -21.50
C LYS A 89 -1.93 -8.42 -20.51
N VAL A 90 -0.64 -8.56 -20.82
CA VAL A 90 0.43 -7.95 -20.05
C VAL A 90 1.22 -6.97 -20.91
N LYS A 91 1.39 -5.74 -20.42
CA LYS A 91 2.33 -4.77 -21.00
C LYS A 91 3.56 -4.66 -20.12
N VAL A 92 4.74 -4.80 -20.70
CA VAL A 92 6.01 -4.70 -19.97
C VAL A 92 6.68 -3.35 -20.28
N ILE A 93 7.16 -2.66 -19.25
CA ILE A 93 7.94 -1.43 -19.38
C ILE A 93 9.20 -1.58 -18.55
N GLU A 94 10.37 -1.42 -19.17
CA GLU A 94 11.62 -1.35 -18.44
C GLU A 94 11.82 0.06 -17.86
N ALA A 95 11.98 0.15 -16.53
CA ALA A 95 12.26 1.41 -15.87
C ALA A 95 13.02 1.23 -14.55
N ASP A 96 13.98 2.13 -14.33
CA ASP A 96 14.69 2.28 -13.06
C ASP A 96 14.24 3.54 -12.32
N PHE A 97 13.43 3.36 -11.28
CA PHE A 97 12.87 4.44 -10.48
C PHE A 97 13.91 5.20 -9.63
N THR A 98 15.18 4.78 -9.62
CA THR A 98 16.27 5.59 -9.07
C THR A 98 16.65 6.77 -9.98
N LYS A 99 16.20 6.75 -11.25
CA LYS A 99 16.50 7.75 -12.28
C LYS A 99 15.28 8.58 -12.62
N ASN A 100 15.42 9.90 -12.67
CA ASN A 100 14.31 10.81 -13.00
C ASN A 100 13.91 10.83 -14.49
N SER A 101 14.76 10.32 -15.39
CA SER A 101 14.50 10.33 -16.83
C SER A 101 13.44 9.32 -17.29
N VAL A 102 13.03 8.37 -16.44
CA VAL A 102 12.16 7.25 -16.83
C VAL A 102 10.69 7.61 -17.01
N TYR A 103 10.22 8.68 -16.37
CA TYR A 103 8.78 8.97 -16.29
C TYR A 103 8.16 9.33 -17.63
N LYS A 104 8.90 10.01 -18.53
CA LYS A 104 8.42 10.32 -19.88
C LYS A 104 8.13 9.06 -20.68
N ASN A 105 9.06 8.09 -20.68
CA ASN A 105 8.87 6.81 -21.35
C ASN A 105 7.70 6.01 -20.75
N ILE A 106 7.53 6.05 -19.43
CA ILE A 106 6.39 5.41 -18.76
C ILE A 106 5.07 6.05 -19.24
N GLU A 107 4.98 7.38 -19.23
CA GLU A 107 3.78 8.11 -19.64
C GLU A 107 3.39 7.82 -21.10
N GLU A 108 4.36 7.88 -22.02
CA GLU A 108 4.16 7.55 -23.44
C GLU A 108 3.64 6.11 -23.62
N ASN A 109 4.16 5.16 -22.82
CA ASN A 109 3.71 3.77 -22.87
C ASN A 109 2.33 3.54 -22.22
N LEU A 110 1.88 4.40 -21.31
CA LEU A 110 0.58 4.30 -20.67
C LEU A 110 -0.52 5.04 -21.45
N GLN A 111 -0.14 5.90 -22.41
CA GLN A 111 -1.07 6.66 -23.22
C GLN A 111 -2.10 5.76 -23.93
N GLY A 112 -3.38 6.12 -23.81
CA GLY A 112 -4.49 5.39 -24.41
C GLY A 112 -4.96 4.15 -23.63
N LEU A 113 -4.29 3.77 -22.52
CA LEU A 113 -4.77 2.70 -21.66
C LEU A 113 -5.76 3.23 -20.61
N ASP A 114 -6.86 2.50 -20.41
CA ASP A 114 -7.80 2.75 -19.32
C ASP A 114 -7.24 2.19 -18.00
N ILE A 115 -6.32 2.94 -17.37
CA ILE A 115 -5.72 2.57 -16.08
C ILE A 115 -6.70 2.88 -14.95
N GLY A 116 -7.35 1.83 -14.43
CA GLY A 116 -8.29 1.94 -13.32
C GLY A 116 -7.68 1.69 -11.94
N VAL A 117 -6.62 0.88 -11.88
CA VAL A 117 -5.92 0.54 -10.63
C VAL A 117 -4.44 0.87 -10.76
N LEU A 118 -3.85 1.54 -9.77
CA LEU A 118 -2.43 1.79 -9.70
C LEU A 118 -1.86 1.25 -8.39
N VAL A 119 -0.78 0.48 -8.47
CA VAL A 119 -0.08 -0.04 -7.29
C VAL A 119 1.35 0.51 -7.22
N ASN A 120 1.59 1.48 -6.33
CA ASN A 120 2.92 2.02 -6.08
C ASN A 120 3.66 1.17 -5.04
N ASN A 121 4.25 0.07 -5.51
CA ASN A 121 4.99 -0.90 -4.67
C ASN A 121 6.50 -0.66 -4.58
N VAL A 122 7.05 0.15 -5.48
CA VAL A 122 8.51 0.25 -5.60
C VAL A 122 9.09 0.89 -4.34
N GLY A 123 10.18 0.32 -3.85
CA GLY A 123 10.95 0.88 -2.77
C GLY A 123 12.28 0.16 -2.61
N MET A 124 13.21 0.81 -1.91
CA MET A 124 14.51 0.25 -1.57
C MET A 124 14.98 0.70 -0.19
N LEU A 125 15.87 -0.09 0.39
CA LEU A 125 16.62 0.27 1.59
C LEU A 125 17.87 1.06 1.20
N HIS A 126 18.27 1.99 2.07
CA HIS A 126 19.51 2.76 1.90
C HIS A 126 20.73 1.83 1.93
N ASN A 127 20.77 0.97 2.94
CA ASN A 127 21.84 0.00 3.14
C ASN A 127 21.28 -1.42 3.29
N PRO A 128 22.03 -2.44 2.84
CA PRO A 128 21.63 -3.84 2.99
C PRO A 128 21.64 -4.30 4.45
N LEU A 129 22.32 -3.55 5.33
CA LEU A 129 22.41 -3.80 6.77
C LEU A 129 22.01 -2.52 7.53
N PRO A 130 21.38 -2.66 8.72
CA PRO A 130 21.11 -1.52 9.58
C PRO A 130 22.41 -0.80 9.96
N CYS A 131 22.44 0.52 9.80
CA CYS A 131 23.59 1.33 10.19
C CYS A 131 23.16 2.71 10.68
N ARG A 132 23.97 3.36 11.52
CA ARG A 132 23.74 4.77 11.88
C ARG A 132 23.79 5.63 10.63
N PHE A 133 22.99 6.70 10.61
CA PHE A 133 22.88 7.61 9.46
C PHE A 133 24.25 8.14 9.00
N LEU A 134 25.09 8.60 9.94
CA LEU A 134 26.43 9.12 9.64
C LEU A 134 27.45 8.06 9.19
N ASN A 135 27.10 6.78 9.25
CA ASN A 135 27.96 5.68 8.81
C ASN A 135 27.53 5.13 7.43
N GLY A 136 26.46 5.66 6.84
CA GLY A 136 26.02 5.33 5.49
C GLY A 136 26.91 5.98 4.42
N SER A 137 26.70 5.61 3.16
CA SER A 137 27.27 6.36 2.03
C SER A 137 26.69 7.78 1.96
N ASP A 138 27.24 8.63 1.09
CA ASP A 138 26.71 9.97 0.79
C ASP A 138 25.20 9.97 0.50
N ILE A 139 24.60 11.18 0.51
CA ILE A 139 23.15 11.43 0.32
C ILE A 139 22.56 10.46 -0.70
N ASP A 140 21.65 9.61 -0.22
CA ASP A 140 21.06 8.56 -1.03
C ASP A 140 19.94 9.10 -1.91
N GLU A 141 20.34 9.88 -2.93
CA GLU A 141 19.44 10.37 -3.97
C GLU A 141 18.69 9.22 -4.65
N SER A 142 19.30 8.03 -4.74
CA SER A 142 18.65 6.86 -5.33
C SER A 142 17.44 6.42 -4.49
N LEU A 143 17.56 6.36 -3.16
CA LEU A 143 16.44 6.08 -2.27
C LEU A 143 15.40 7.19 -2.32
N VAL A 144 15.80 8.46 -2.32
CA VAL A 144 14.85 9.57 -2.42
C VAL A 144 14.08 9.50 -3.74
N ASN A 145 14.78 9.29 -4.86
CA ASN A 145 14.15 9.14 -6.17
C ASN A 145 13.21 7.92 -6.19
N CYS A 146 13.67 6.77 -5.69
CA CYS A 146 12.94 5.51 -5.73
C CYS A 146 11.73 5.50 -4.79
N ASN A 147 11.85 5.98 -3.55
CA ASN A 147 10.80 5.87 -2.54
C ASN A 147 9.87 7.10 -2.51
N ILE A 148 10.38 8.31 -2.80
CA ILE A 148 9.63 9.57 -2.63
C ILE A 148 9.24 10.16 -4.00
N ILE A 149 10.19 10.38 -4.89
CA ILE A 149 9.90 11.01 -6.19
C ILE A 149 9.05 10.10 -7.05
N SER A 150 9.31 8.78 -7.05
CA SER A 150 8.55 7.84 -7.87
C SER A 150 7.08 7.79 -7.53
N VAL A 151 6.71 7.75 -6.24
CA VAL A 151 5.30 7.77 -5.84
C VAL A 151 4.66 9.09 -6.26
N THR A 152 5.36 10.20 -6.11
CA THR A 152 4.85 11.54 -6.46
C THR A 152 4.60 11.65 -7.96
N LYS A 153 5.60 11.27 -8.79
CA LYS A 153 5.54 11.35 -10.25
C LYS A 153 4.54 10.38 -10.86
N VAL A 154 4.49 9.13 -10.39
CA VAL A 154 3.52 8.14 -10.89
C VAL A 154 2.11 8.51 -10.41
N CYS A 155 1.97 9.20 -9.28
CA CYS A 155 0.69 9.77 -8.84
C CYS A 155 0.24 10.98 -9.69
N ASP A 156 1.19 11.78 -10.15
CA ASP A 156 0.95 12.96 -11.00
C ASP A 156 0.51 12.56 -12.42
N ALA A 157 1.12 11.51 -12.99
CA ALA A 157 0.84 10.98 -14.33
C ALA A 157 -0.57 10.38 -14.53
N ARG A 158 -1.52 10.60 -13.61
CA ARG A 158 -2.85 9.96 -13.57
C ARG A 158 -3.99 10.85 -14.07
N ALA A 159 -3.71 11.73 -15.03
CA ALA A 159 -4.72 12.53 -15.72
C ALA A 159 -5.91 11.66 -16.22
N CYS A 160 -5.68 10.38 -16.54
CA CYS A 160 -6.71 9.42 -16.96
C CYS A 160 -7.74 9.10 -15.87
N MET A 161 -7.35 8.89 -14.61
CA MET A 161 -8.29 8.55 -13.52
C MET A 161 -9.18 9.73 -13.13
N LEU A 162 -8.67 10.96 -13.26
CA LEU A 162 -9.42 12.19 -12.99
C LEU A 162 -10.54 12.41 -14.01
N HIS A 163 -10.30 12.06 -15.27
CA HIS A 163 -11.31 12.18 -16.31
C HIS A 163 -12.49 11.24 -16.07
N LEU A 164 -12.21 10.00 -15.66
CA LEU A 164 -13.22 8.97 -15.43
C LEU A 164 -13.94 9.11 -14.08
N ARG A 165 -13.46 10.01 -13.19
CA ARG A 165 -13.96 10.21 -11.82
C ARG A 165 -14.08 8.90 -11.01
N LYS A 166 -13.20 7.96 -11.32
CA LYS A 166 -13.10 6.66 -10.67
C LYS A 166 -11.67 6.15 -10.81
N GLY A 167 -11.21 5.45 -9.79
CA GLY A 167 -9.89 4.84 -9.80
C GLY A 167 -9.48 4.40 -8.41
N LEU A 168 -8.57 3.43 -8.35
CA LEU A 168 -7.98 2.94 -7.11
C LEU A 168 -6.46 3.11 -7.17
N ILE A 169 -5.90 3.74 -6.15
CA ILE A 169 -4.46 3.88 -5.97
C ILE A 169 -4.09 3.25 -4.64
N LEU A 170 -3.21 2.26 -4.70
CA LEU A 170 -2.61 1.60 -3.55
C LEU A 170 -1.15 2.03 -3.45
N ASN A 171 -0.82 2.78 -2.40
CA ASN A 171 0.55 3.24 -2.15
C ASN A 171 1.17 2.41 -1.00
N LEU A 172 2.26 1.69 -1.29
CA LEU A 172 2.90 0.83 -0.30
C LEU A 172 3.86 1.62 0.60
N SER A 173 3.44 1.80 1.85
CA SER A 173 4.27 2.30 2.94
C SER A 173 5.06 1.12 3.59
N SER A 174 5.27 1.17 4.90
CA SER A 174 5.83 0.10 5.73
C SER A 174 5.52 0.38 7.19
N GLY A 175 5.35 -0.66 8.01
CA GLY A 175 5.23 -0.52 9.47
C GLY A 175 6.39 0.27 10.07
N LEU A 176 7.61 0.18 9.52
CA LEU A 176 8.77 0.97 9.94
C LEU A 176 8.63 2.48 9.67
N GLY A 177 7.64 2.90 8.87
CA GLY A 177 7.31 4.30 8.63
C GLY A 177 6.30 4.87 9.63
N THR A 178 5.77 4.06 10.56
CA THR A 178 4.78 4.51 11.55
C THR A 178 5.40 5.09 12.82
N PHE A 179 6.69 4.83 13.05
CA PHE A 179 7.46 5.35 14.18
C PHE A 179 8.91 5.64 13.75
N PRO A 180 9.65 6.51 14.47
CA PRO A 180 11.07 6.70 14.23
C PRO A 180 11.84 5.38 14.38
N CYS A 181 12.46 4.89 13.31
CA CYS A 181 13.21 3.64 13.33
C CYS A 181 14.72 3.92 13.19
N PRO A 182 15.48 3.94 14.31
CA PRO A 182 16.94 4.05 14.26
C PRO A 182 17.54 2.97 13.38
N LEU A 183 18.68 3.28 12.76
CA LEU A 183 19.39 2.42 11.80
C LEU A 183 18.73 2.25 10.42
N TYR A 184 17.46 2.65 10.30
CA TYR A 184 16.68 2.68 9.05
C TYR A 184 16.16 4.09 8.73
N THR A 185 16.86 5.13 9.20
CA THR A 185 16.38 6.53 9.22
C THR A 185 15.77 6.98 7.89
N MET A 186 16.52 6.86 6.77
CA MET A 186 16.04 7.29 5.45
C MET A 186 14.86 6.45 4.94
N TYR A 187 14.88 5.14 5.20
CA TYR A 187 13.80 4.25 4.81
C TYR A 187 12.51 4.58 5.58
N SER A 188 12.59 4.62 6.91
CA SER A 188 11.48 4.98 7.80
C SER A 188 10.88 6.34 7.42
N ALA A 189 11.71 7.37 7.25
CA ALA A 189 11.26 8.70 6.82
C ALA A 189 10.57 8.68 5.44
N SER A 190 11.12 7.94 4.47
CA SER A 190 10.49 7.83 3.14
C SER A 190 9.13 7.11 3.16
N LYS A 191 8.96 6.13 4.05
CA LYS A 191 7.68 5.42 4.21
C LYS A 191 6.66 6.26 4.97
N ALA A 192 7.09 7.03 5.98
CA ALA A 192 6.26 8.04 6.63
C ALA A 192 5.76 9.09 5.61
N PHE A 193 6.64 9.56 4.72
CA PHE A 193 6.25 10.45 3.61
C PHE A 193 5.14 9.85 2.76
N ILE A 194 5.29 8.59 2.31
CA ILE A 194 4.28 7.91 1.49
C ILE A 194 2.92 7.88 2.20
N SER A 195 2.88 7.54 3.50
CA SER A 195 1.62 7.47 4.25
C SER A 195 0.93 8.84 4.31
N THR A 196 1.65 9.88 4.76
CA THR A 196 1.09 11.24 4.88
C THR A 196 0.67 11.82 3.53
N PHE A 197 1.54 11.70 2.51
CA PHE A 197 1.26 12.15 1.14
C PHE A 197 -0.03 11.52 0.59
N SER A 198 -0.18 10.21 0.75
CA SER A 198 -1.33 9.47 0.22
C SER A 198 -2.63 9.83 0.94
N LYS A 199 -2.59 10.00 2.27
CA LYS A 199 -3.76 10.43 3.06
C LYS A 199 -4.20 11.85 2.71
N ALA A 200 -3.24 12.75 2.47
CA ALA A 200 -3.54 14.10 1.98
C ALA A 200 -4.22 14.06 0.61
N LEU A 201 -3.66 13.29 -0.35
CA LEU A 201 -4.30 13.09 -1.65
C LEU A 201 -5.70 12.46 -1.52
N GLN A 202 -5.87 11.47 -0.64
CA GLN A 202 -7.17 10.88 -0.40
C GLN A 202 -8.20 11.93 0.05
N ALA A 203 -7.83 12.82 0.97
CA ALA A 203 -8.70 13.91 1.40
C ALA A 203 -9.05 14.88 0.25
N GLU A 204 -8.10 15.18 -0.64
CA GLU A 204 -8.31 16.07 -1.79
C GLU A 204 -9.17 15.45 -2.90
N TYR A 205 -9.03 14.14 -3.15
CA TYR A 205 -9.57 13.47 -4.34
C TYR A 205 -10.74 12.52 -4.07
N LYS A 206 -11.05 12.21 -2.81
CA LYS A 206 -12.19 11.33 -2.44
C LYS A 206 -13.51 11.83 -3.02
N ALA A 207 -13.76 13.14 -3.00
CA ALA A 207 -14.97 13.74 -3.58
C ALA A 207 -15.05 13.61 -5.11
N LYS A 208 -13.91 13.34 -5.77
CA LYS A 208 -13.82 13.09 -7.22
C LYS A 208 -13.96 11.61 -7.58
N GLY A 209 -14.30 10.75 -6.61
CA GLY A 209 -14.52 9.31 -6.82
C GLY A 209 -13.24 8.48 -6.92
N ILE A 210 -12.08 9.06 -6.63
CA ILE A 210 -10.80 8.35 -6.62
C ILE A 210 -10.53 7.83 -5.20
N ILE A 211 -10.24 6.54 -5.09
CA ILE A 211 -9.87 5.89 -3.82
C ILE A 211 -8.35 5.82 -3.77
N ILE A 212 -7.76 6.46 -2.78
CA ILE A 212 -6.33 6.43 -2.50
C ILE A 212 -6.16 5.83 -1.11
N GLN A 213 -5.50 4.68 -1.06
CA GLN A 213 -5.31 3.93 0.18
C GLN A 213 -3.83 3.61 0.37
N VAL A 214 -3.36 3.79 1.59
CA VAL A 214 -2.05 3.35 2.03
C VAL A 214 -2.14 1.90 2.48
N VAL A 215 -1.18 1.08 2.06
CA VAL A 215 -0.99 -0.26 2.62
C VAL A 215 0.38 -0.29 3.30
N THR A 216 0.39 -0.63 4.59
CA THR A 216 1.52 -0.45 5.50
C THR A 216 1.95 -1.83 6.05
N PRO A 217 2.63 -2.66 5.25
CA PRO A 217 3.04 -3.99 5.68
C PRO A 217 4.10 -3.96 6.79
N TYR A 218 4.04 -4.94 7.69
CA TYR A 218 5.18 -5.36 8.50
C TYR A 218 5.97 -6.47 7.78
N GLY A 219 6.14 -7.65 8.39
CA GLY A 219 7.00 -8.71 7.89
C GLY A 219 6.48 -9.31 6.58
N VAL A 220 7.20 -9.11 5.48
CA VAL A 220 6.94 -9.81 4.21
C VAL A 220 8.23 -10.43 3.69
N SER A 221 8.20 -11.73 3.43
CA SER A 221 9.34 -12.49 2.93
C SER A 221 9.59 -12.18 1.45
N THR A 222 10.67 -11.42 1.19
CA THR A 222 11.06 -10.95 -0.13
C THR A 222 12.58 -10.92 -0.25
N PRO A 223 13.16 -10.73 -1.45
CA PRO A 223 14.59 -10.53 -1.60
C PRO A 223 15.14 -9.37 -0.74
N MET A 224 14.37 -8.29 -0.56
CA MET A 224 14.76 -7.13 0.24
C MET A 224 14.92 -7.49 1.73
N THR A 225 14.03 -8.34 2.24
CA THR A 225 14.07 -8.84 3.63
C THR A 225 14.93 -10.10 3.76
N ARG A 226 15.71 -10.46 2.74
CA ARG A 226 16.56 -11.66 2.68
C ARG A 226 15.80 -12.96 2.92
N TYR A 227 14.57 -13.03 2.41
CA TYR A 227 13.69 -14.19 2.56
C TYR A 227 13.53 -14.63 4.02
N GLN A 228 13.26 -13.67 4.92
CA GLN A 228 12.87 -13.98 6.30
C GLN A 228 11.86 -15.14 6.34
N LYS A 229 12.06 -16.07 7.26
CA LYS A 229 11.22 -17.27 7.37
C LYS A 229 9.77 -16.86 7.63
N PRO A 230 8.81 -17.32 6.81
CA PRO A 230 7.40 -17.07 7.06
C PRO A 230 6.93 -17.65 8.40
N GLY A 231 5.93 -17.02 9.00
CA GLY A 231 5.35 -17.38 10.29
C GLY A 231 4.05 -16.62 10.54
N PHE A 232 3.71 -16.40 11.81
CA PHE A 232 2.47 -15.70 12.16
C PHE A 232 2.48 -14.23 11.69
N ILE A 233 3.56 -13.50 12.00
CA ILE A 233 3.74 -12.10 11.58
C ILE A 233 4.27 -12.02 10.15
N THR A 234 5.34 -12.75 9.83
CA THR A 234 5.97 -12.67 8.51
C THR A 234 5.21 -13.49 7.49
N LYS A 235 4.60 -12.83 6.50
CA LYS A 235 3.87 -13.48 5.40
C LYS A 235 4.75 -13.67 4.17
N THR A 236 4.44 -14.64 3.31
CA THR A 236 4.99 -14.63 1.94
C THR A 236 4.40 -13.45 1.15
N ALA A 237 5.07 -13.04 0.07
CA ALA A 237 4.55 -11.96 -0.78
C ALA A 237 3.18 -12.31 -1.40
N GLU A 238 2.97 -13.58 -1.74
CA GLU A 238 1.72 -14.07 -2.33
C GLU A 238 0.57 -14.06 -1.33
N GLU A 239 0.78 -14.61 -0.13
CA GLU A 239 -0.21 -14.58 0.95
C GLU A 239 -0.56 -13.12 1.31
N PHE A 240 0.47 -12.27 1.46
CA PHE A 240 0.25 -10.88 1.82
C PHE A 240 -0.59 -10.14 0.77
N VAL A 241 -0.29 -10.29 -0.53
CA VAL A 241 -1.09 -9.64 -1.58
C VAL A 241 -2.51 -10.19 -1.60
N SER A 242 -2.69 -11.51 -1.44
CA SER A 242 -4.01 -12.12 -1.44
C SER A 242 -4.88 -11.59 -0.30
N GLU A 243 -4.34 -11.58 0.93
CA GLU A 243 -5.01 -11.05 2.12
C GLU A 243 -5.24 -9.53 2.01
N SER A 244 -4.23 -8.77 1.57
CA SER A 244 -4.28 -7.29 1.50
C SER A 244 -5.38 -6.78 0.58
N LEU A 245 -5.64 -7.51 -0.52
CA LEU A 245 -6.71 -7.15 -1.46
C LEU A 245 -8.12 -7.30 -0.85
N GLU A 246 -8.28 -7.99 0.27
CA GLU A 246 -9.56 -8.06 1.02
C GLU A 246 -9.82 -6.80 1.85
N TYR A 247 -8.78 -6.03 2.18
CA TYR A 247 -8.86 -4.80 2.99
C TYR A 247 -8.97 -3.52 2.13
N VAL A 248 -9.05 -3.68 0.80
CA VAL A 248 -9.26 -2.56 -0.10
C VAL A 248 -10.58 -1.87 0.27
N THR A 249 -10.55 -0.55 0.42
CA THR A 249 -11.67 0.33 0.87
C THR A 249 -11.97 0.39 2.37
N PHE A 250 -11.27 -0.34 3.24
CA PHE A 250 -11.53 -0.34 4.70
C PHE A 250 -11.19 0.97 5.42
N GLY A 251 -10.45 1.85 4.77
CA GLY A 251 -9.99 3.12 5.31
C GLY A 251 -8.89 3.71 4.45
N ASP A 252 -8.36 4.85 4.87
CA ASP A 252 -7.30 5.56 4.14
C ASP A 252 -5.92 4.91 4.35
N GLU A 253 -5.74 4.09 5.40
CA GLU A 253 -4.57 3.25 5.64
C GLU A 253 -4.99 1.89 6.21
N VAL A 254 -4.34 0.83 5.71
CA VAL A 254 -4.49 -0.56 6.17
C VAL A 254 -3.12 -1.22 6.26
N PHE A 255 -3.00 -2.33 6.99
CA PHE A 255 -1.74 -3.04 7.21
C PHE A 255 -1.67 -4.36 6.42
N GLY A 256 -2.74 -4.68 5.70
CA GLY A 256 -2.80 -5.68 4.62
C GLY A 256 -3.02 -7.12 5.08
N CYS A 257 -2.99 -7.40 6.37
CA CYS A 257 -3.44 -8.67 6.92
C CYS A 257 -3.74 -8.52 8.42
N LEU A 258 -4.55 -9.43 8.96
CA LEU A 258 -4.96 -9.38 10.36
C LEU A 258 -3.77 -9.35 11.34
N ALA A 259 -2.74 -10.16 11.07
CA ALA A 259 -1.54 -10.20 11.91
C ALA A 259 -0.82 -8.85 11.97
N HIS A 260 -0.77 -8.12 10.86
CA HIS A 260 -0.18 -6.79 10.80
C HIS A 260 -1.09 -5.71 11.42
N GLU A 261 -2.41 -5.80 11.24
CA GLU A 261 -3.37 -4.89 11.89
C GLU A 261 -3.28 -4.98 13.42
N MET A 262 -3.09 -6.19 13.96
CA MET A 262 -2.93 -6.40 15.41
C MET A 262 -1.67 -5.74 15.99
N LEU A 263 -0.56 -5.73 15.24
CA LEU A 263 0.69 -5.12 15.71
C LEU A 263 0.54 -3.61 15.96
N VAL A 264 -0.24 -2.91 15.15
CA VAL A 264 -0.44 -1.46 15.27
C VAL A 264 -1.09 -1.11 16.59
N ILE A 265 -2.07 -1.91 17.00
CA ILE A 265 -2.81 -1.69 18.24
C ILE A 265 -1.88 -1.78 19.45
N GLU A 266 -0.85 -2.63 19.40
CA GLU A 266 0.15 -2.74 20.46
C GLU A 266 1.11 -1.53 20.49
N PHE A 267 1.50 -1.01 19.31
CA PHE A 267 2.44 0.11 19.22
C PHE A 267 1.83 1.50 19.48
N ASP A 268 0.52 1.69 19.27
CA ASP A 268 -0.19 2.93 19.65
C ASP A 268 -0.40 3.07 21.17
N SER A 269 -0.12 2.01 21.94
CA SER A 269 -0.27 1.96 23.41
C SER A 269 1.03 2.15 24.20
N ALA A 270 2.15 2.46 23.55
CA ALA A 270 3.45 2.73 24.18
C ALA A 270 3.88 4.19 23.98
#